data_AF-A0A7X2XM06-F1
#
_entry.id   AF-A0A7X2XM06-F1
#
_cell.length_a   1.000
_cell.length_b   1.000
_cell.length_c   1.000
_cell.angle_alpha   90.00
_cell.angle_beta   90.00
_cell.angle_gamma   90.00
#
_symmetry.space_group_name_H-M   'P 1'
#
loop_
_entity.id
_entity.type
_entity.pdbx_description
1 polymer ?
#
loop_
_entity_poly.entity_id
_entity_poly.type
_entity_poly.pdbx_seq_one_letter_code
_entity_poly.pdbx_strand_id
1 'polypeptide(L)'
;MTQLLMNVYDFIQLTPNNIKSQFLDDVKSYFMKNEHYTVFPAFSIAGKSRLEHRFNFVFMSKGISKIARVHNNITKQQVDTILASWLDTSEYRRKEYGDTEQLYIIVSDEGYNNI
;
A
#
# COMPACT_ATOMS: atom_id res chain seq x y z
N MET A 1 34.57 8.27 17.70
CA MET A 1 33.90 6.99 18.02
C MET A 1 32.38 7.10 17.84
N THR A 2 31.70 8.02 18.53
CA THR A 2 30.23 8.18 18.45
C THR A 2 29.70 8.48 17.05
N GLN A 3 30.41 9.30 16.27
CA GLN A 3 30.00 9.69 14.91
C GLN A 3 30.06 8.54 13.90
N LEU A 4 30.97 7.58 14.10
CA LEU A 4 31.10 6.38 13.27
C LEU A 4 29.98 5.39 13.57
N LEU A 5 29.57 5.31 14.85
CA LEU A 5 28.47 4.49 15.31
C LEU A 5 27.11 5.01 14.80
N MET A 6 26.92 6.34 14.75
CA MET A 6 25.75 6.97 14.12
C MET A 6 25.69 6.67 12.62
N ASN A 7 26.79 6.81 11.88
CA ASN A 7 26.82 6.52 10.44
C ASN A 7 26.49 5.05 10.12
N VAL A 8 26.98 4.09 10.92
CA VAL A 8 26.65 2.67 10.72
C VAL A 8 25.18 2.40 11.01
N TYR A 9 24.63 3.04 12.03
CA TYR A 9 23.21 2.93 12.37
C TYR A 9 22.32 3.48 11.25
N ASP A 10 22.65 4.65 10.70
CA ASP A 10 21.94 5.23 9.56
C ASP A 10 21.97 4.30 8.34
N PHE A 11 23.11 3.67 8.05
CA PHE A 11 23.24 2.74 6.93
C PHE A 11 22.38 1.47 7.10
N ILE A 12 22.29 0.94 8.32
CA ILE A 12 21.42 -0.19 8.63
C ILE A 12 19.95 0.22 8.45
N GLN A 13 19.55 1.41 8.89
CA GLN A 13 18.19 1.92 8.66
C GLN A 13 17.87 2.10 7.17
N LEU A 14 18.85 2.47 6.35
CA LEU A 14 18.72 2.65 4.90
C LEU A 14 18.87 1.36 4.10
N THR A 15 18.90 0.19 4.73
CA THR A 15 18.90 -1.08 3.99
C THR A 15 17.56 -1.24 3.25
N PRO A 16 17.50 -1.75 2.00
CA PRO A 16 16.27 -1.76 1.18
C PRO A 16 15.02 -2.35 1.85
N ASN A 17 15.19 -3.38 2.68
CA ASN A 17 14.09 -3.96 3.46
C ASN A 17 13.54 -3.00 4.50
N ASN A 18 14.41 -2.24 5.17
CA ASN A 18 14.03 -1.24 6.17
C ASN A 18 13.39 -0.03 5.49
N ILE A 19 13.89 0.42 4.32
CA ILE A 19 13.25 1.48 3.52
C ILE A 19 11.82 1.07 3.12
N LYS A 20 11.60 -0.20 2.76
CA LYS A 20 10.25 -0.72 2.46
C LYS A 20 9.30 -0.65 3.65
N SER A 21 9.78 -1.03 4.83
CA SER A 21 8.99 -0.93 6.06
C SER A 21 8.71 0.54 6.41
N GLN A 22 9.74 1.38 6.34
CA GLN A 22 9.66 2.80 6.70
C GLN A 22 8.65 3.54 5.82
N PHE A 23 8.71 3.37 4.49
CA PHE A 23 7.76 4.02 3.59
C PHE A 23 6.32 3.57 3.85
N LEU A 24 6.10 2.27 4.12
CA LEU A 24 4.78 1.76 4.48
C LEU A 24 4.27 2.38 5.80
N ASP A 25 5.14 2.52 6.78
CA ASP A 25 4.83 3.12 8.08
C ASP A 25 4.58 4.63 7.99
N ASP A 26 5.30 5.34 7.12
CA ASP A 26 5.10 6.76 6.84
C ASP A 26 3.74 7.00 6.18
N VAL A 27 3.39 6.19 5.17
CA VAL A 27 2.07 6.24 4.51
C VAL A 27 0.96 5.98 5.51
N LYS A 28 1.10 4.93 6.34
CA LYS A 28 0.15 4.63 7.40
C LYS A 28 -0.01 5.82 8.37
N SER A 29 1.10 6.37 8.83
CA SER A 29 1.12 7.49 9.78
C SER A 29 0.48 8.75 9.20
N TYR A 30 0.71 9.04 7.92
CA TYR A 30 0.09 10.16 7.22
C TYR A 30 -1.44 10.07 7.23
N PHE A 31 -2.00 8.91 6.88
CA PHE A 31 -3.44 8.72 6.85
C PHE A 31 -4.07 8.62 8.24
N MET A 32 -3.38 8.00 9.21
CA MET A 32 -3.89 7.90 10.59
C MET A 32 -3.90 9.25 11.32
N LYS A 33 -3.00 10.17 10.98
CA LYS A 33 -2.96 11.51 11.56
C LYS A 33 -4.08 12.43 11.04
N ASN A 34 -4.69 12.08 9.91
CA ASN A 34 -5.65 12.93 9.23
C ASN A 34 -7.09 12.48 9.56
N GLU A 35 -7.83 13.32 10.29
CA GLU A 35 -9.21 13.04 10.74
C GLU A 35 -10.22 12.85 9.59
N HIS A 36 -9.86 13.25 8.37
CA HIS A 36 -10.72 13.06 7.19
C HIS A 36 -10.72 11.63 6.64
N TYR A 37 -9.91 10.73 7.20
CA TYR A 37 -9.78 9.35 6.75
C TYR A 37 -10.03 8.37 7.88
N THR A 38 -10.91 7.39 7.63
CA THR A 38 -10.95 6.16 8.44
C THR A 38 -10.03 5.14 7.80
N VAL A 39 -9.01 4.69 8.54
CA VAL A 39 -7.97 3.79 8.04
C VAL A 39 -8.17 2.40 8.62
N PHE A 40 -8.23 1.40 7.75
CA PHE A 40 -8.16 -0.01 8.15
C PHE A 40 -6.83 -0.62 7.70
N PRO A 41 -6.20 -1.45 8.56
CA PRO A 41 -4.93 -2.08 8.28
C PRO A 41 -5.04 -3.16 7.19
N ALA A 42 -3.90 -3.77 6.86
CA ALA A 42 -3.78 -4.80 5.85
C ALA A 42 -4.81 -5.91 6.01
N PHE A 43 -5.41 -6.28 4.89
CA PHE A 43 -6.48 -7.26 4.82
C PHE A 43 -6.35 -8.07 3.53
N SER A 44 -7.01 -9.23 3.52
CA SER A 44 -7.04 -10.15 2.38
C SER A 44 -8.47 -10.23 1.87
N ILE A 45 -8.61 -10.24 0.54
CA ILE A 45 -9.90 -10.45 -0.12
C ILE A 45 -9.80 -11.71 -0.98
N ALA A 46 -10.72 -12.64 -0.75
CA ALA A 46 -10.90 -13.78 -1.63
C ALA A 46 -11.47 -13.30 -2.97
N GLY A 47 -10.74 -13.54 -4.05
CA GLY A 47 -11.23 -13.26 -5.40
C GLY A 47 -12.19 -14.33 -5.92
N LYS A 48 -12.80 -14.07 -7.08
CA LYS A 48 -13.65 -15.04 -7.78
C LYS A 48 -12.91 -16.35 -8.09
N SER A 49 -11.61 -16.24 -8.37
CA SER A 49 -10.71 -17.38 -8.56
C SER A 49 -10.47 -18.22 -7.30
N ARG A 50 -10.99 -17.80 -6.13
CA ARG A 50 -10.69 -18.33 -4.78
C ARG A 50 -9.25 -18.10 -4.33
N LEU A 51 -8.49 -17.29 -5.06
CA LEU A 51 -7.18 -16.84 -4.63
C LEU A 51 -7.32 -15.67 -3.66
N GLU A 52 -6.48 -15.70 -2.63
CA GLU A 52 -6.39 -14.64 -1.62
C GLU A 52 -5.51 -13.50 -2.13
N HIS A 53 -6.07 -12.29 -2.19
CA HIS A 53 -5.37 -11.10 -2.63
C HIS A 53 -5.14 -10.16 -1.46
N ARG A 54 -3.87 -9.91 -1.14
CA ARG A 54 -3.47 -8.99 -0.06
C ARG A 54 -3.39 -7.55 -0.56
N PHE A 55 -3.97 -6.67 0.24
CA PHE A 55 -3.89 -5.22 0.11
C PHE A 55 -3.27 -4.62 1.39
N ASN A 56 -2.60 -3.47 1.26
CA ASN A 56 -1.90 -2.87 2.38
C ASN A 56 -2.86 -2.11 3.29
N PHE A 57 -3.82 -1.36 2.73
CA PHE A 57 -4.75 -0.54 3.49
C PHE A 57 -6.09 -0.35 2.77
N VAL A 58 -7.14 -0.07 3.55
CA VAL A 58 -8.35 0.62 3.06
C VAL A 58 -8.45 1.97 3.72
N PHE A 59 -8.69 2.99 2.93
CA PHE A 59 -9.00 4.34 3.39
C PHE A 59 -10.42 4.69 3.01
N MET A 60 -11.26 5.05 3.98
CA MET A 60 -12.58 5.60 3.69
C MET A 60 -12.53 7.11 3.88
N SER A 61 -13.05 7.85 2.90
CA SER A 61 -13.26 9.29 3.04
C SER A 61 -14.48 9.69 2.25
N LYS A 62 -15.38 10.45 2.87
CA LYS A 62 -16.64 10.94 2.27
C LYS A 62 -17.49 9.83 1.64
N GLY A 63 -17.54 8.65 2.26
CA GLY A 63 -18.32 7.49 1.79
C GLY A 63 -17.70 6.71 0.62
N ILE A 64 -16.51 7.10 0.14
CA ILE A 64 -15.77 6.38 -0.92
C ILE A 64 -14.67 5.55 -0.26
N SER A 65 -14.68 4.24 -0.52
CA SER A 65 -13.64 3.30 -0.09
C SER A 65 -12.49 3.31 -1.08
N LYS A 66 -11.26 3.50 -0.58
CA LYS A 66 -10.03 3.55 -1.37
C LYS A 66 -9.13 2.41 -0.91
N ILE A 67 -8.97 1.42 -1.76
CA ILE A 67 -8.12 0.26 -1.50
C ILE A 67 -6.73 0.60 -2.02
N ALA A 68 -5.74 0.55 -1.14
CA ALA A 68 -4.40 1.00 -1.46
C ALA A 68 -3.38 -0.14 -1.44
N ARG A 69 -2.53 -0.14 -2.46
CA ARG A 69 -1.29 -0.91 -2.48
C ARG A 69 -0.10 0.03 -2.45
N VAL A 70 0.84 -0.24 -1.56
CA VAL A 70 2.00 0.61 -1.32
C VAL A 70 3.25 -0.11 -1.80
N HIS A 71 4.01 0.55 -2.66
CA HIS A 71 5.21 0.01 -3.28
C HIS A 71 6.33 1.04 -3.21
N ASN A 72 7.53 0.63 -2.77
CA ASN A 72 8.68 1.51 -2.88
C ASN A 72 9.07 1.68 -4.34
N ASN A 73 9.29 0.57 -5.04
CA ASN A 73 9.51 0.52 -6.49
C ASN A 73 8.39 -0.30 -7.12
N ILE A 74 7.93 0.13 -8.29
CA ILE A 74 6.87 -0.55 -9.03
C ILE A 74 7.36 -0.99 -10.41
N THR A 75 7.12 -2.25 -10.75
CA THR A 75 7.42 -2.79 -12.08
C THR A 75 6.13 -3.04 -12.86
N LYS A 76 6.21 -3.10 -14.19
CA LYS A 76 5.05 -3.42 -15.05
C LYS A 76 4.37 -4.73 -14.62
N GLN A 77 5.15 -5.76 -14.33
CA GLN A 77 4.63 -7.05 -13.84
C GLN A 77 3.85 -6.90 -12.53
N GLN A 78 4.31 -6.04 -11.62
CA GLN A 78 3.60 -5.76 -10.37
C GLN A 78 2.29 -5.03 -10.64
N VAL A 79 2.27 -4.02 -11.53
CA VAL A 79 1.03 -3.35 -11.96
C VAL A 79 0.04 -4.35 -12.54
N ASP A 80 0.48 -5.20 -13.47
CA ASP A 80 -0.38 -6.21 -14.10
C ASP A 80 -0.98 -7.16 -13.05
N THR A 81 -0.18 -7.58 -12.07
CA THR A 81 -0.64 -8.41 -10.94
C THR A 81 -1.66 -7.65 -10.07
N ILE A 82 -1.42 -6.38 -9.78
CA ILE A 82 -2.34 -5.53 -9.02
C ILE A 82 -3.69 -5.42 -9.72
N LEU A 83 -3.66 -5.14 -11.02
CA LEU A 83 -4.86 -4.99 -11.84
C LEU A 83 -5.62 -6.31 -11.96
N ALA A 84 -4.91 -7.44 -12.12
CA ALA A 84 -5.53 -8.76 -12.11
C ALA A 84 -6.21 -9.06 -10.76
N SER A 85 -5.54 -8.79 -9.63
CA SER A 85 -6.13 -8.90 -8.29
C SER A 85 -7.37 -8.00 -8.14
N TRP A 86 -7.31 -6.78 -8.67
CA TRP A 86 -8.41 -5.83 -8.62
C TRP A 86 -9.63 -6.28 -9.43
N LEU A 87 -9.40 -6.85 -10.62
CA LEU A 87 -10.46 -7.41 -11.45
C LEU A 87 -11.08 -8.64 -10.79
N ASP A 88 -10.25 -9.55 -10.26
CA ASP A 88 -10.71 -10.80 -9.65
C ASP A 88 -11.53 -10.59 -8.37
N THR A 89 -11.25 -9.52 -7.62
CA THR A 89 -11.99 -9.18 -6.39
C THR A 89 -13.17 -8.24 -6.63
N SER A 90 -13.41 -7.77 -7.86
CA SER A 90 -14.45 -6.77 -8.17
C SER A 90 -15.87 -7.21 -7.84
N GLU A 91 -16.20 -8.48 -8.10
CA GLU A 91 -17.54 -9.01 -7.88
C GLU A 91 -17.88 -9.12 -6.38
N TYR A 92 -16.94 -9.61 -5.58
CA TYR A 92 -17.08 -9.68 -4.12
C TYR A 92 -17.20 -8.28 -3.52
N ARG A 93 -16.33 -7.37 -3.97
CA ARG A 93 -16.30 -5.99 -3.49
C ARG A 93 -17.57 -5.20 -3.80
N ARG A 94 -18.10 -5.33 -5.02
CA ARG A 94 -19.38 -4.70 -5.40
C ARG A 94 -20.54 -5.20 -4.53
N LYS A 95 -20.52 -6.49 -4.15
CA LYS A 95 -21.56 -7.09 -3.32
C LYS A 95 -21.49 -6.64 -1.86
N GLU A 96 -20.29 -6.55 -1.30
CA GLU A 96 -20.09 -6.21 0.12
C GLU A 96 -20.04 -4.69 0.38
N TYR A 97 -19.46 -3.91 -0.53
CA TYR A 97 -19.14 -2.49 -0.32
C TYR A 97 -19.74 -1.54 -1.37
N GLY A 98 -20.45 -2.06 -2.38
CA GLY A 98 -21.07 -1.27 -3.45
C GLY A 98 -20.10 -0.84 -4.58
N ASP A 99 -20.57 0.04 -5.46
CA ASP A 99 -19.80 0.50 -6.66
C ASP A 99 -18.88 1.71 -6.38
N THR A 100 -18.78 2.19 -5.14
CA THR A 100 -18.03 3.41 -4.80
C THR A 100 -16.60 3.15 -4.37
N GLU A 101 -15.98 2.09 -4.88
CA GLU A 101 -14.61 1.72 -4.52
C GLU A 101 -13.58 2.11 -5.58
N GLN A 102 -12.40 2.53 -5.13
CA GLN A 102 -11.31 2.94 -5.99
C GLN A 102 -10.00 2.27 -5.60
N LEU A 103 -9.22 1.86 -6.60
CA LEU A 103 -7.86 1.35 -6.40
C LEU A 103 -6.86 2.50 -6.43
N TYR A 104 -6.02 2.56 -5.40
CA TYR A 104 -4.89 3.49 -5.30
C TYR A 104 -3.60 2.70 -5.28
N ILE A 105 -2.64 3.11 -6.09
CA ILE A 105 -1.27 2.61 -6.05
C ILE A 105 -0.39 3.76 -5.57
N ILE A 106 0.17 3.59 -4.37
CA ILE A 106 1.02 4.60 -3.74
C ILE A 106 2.46 4.14 -3.95
N VAL A 107 3.24 4.98 -4.62
CA VAL A 107 4.64 4.71 -4.94
C VAL A 107 5.51 5.70 -4.17
N SER A 108 6.67 5.24 -3.69
CA SER A 108 7.65 6.15 -3.10
C SER A 108 8.21 7.10 -4.16
N ASP A 109 8.69 8.27 -3.73
CA ASP A 109 9.24 9.28 -4.64
C ASP A 109 10.42 8.71 -5.46
N GLU A 110 11.35 8.01 -4.81
CA GLU A 110 12.45 7.31 -5.49
C GLU A 110 11.94 6.32 -6.53
N GLY A 111 10.92 5.52 -6.19
CA GLY A 111 10.36 4.56 -7.13
C GLY A 111 9.62 5.18 -8.29
N TYR A 112 8.95 6.32 -8.09
CA TYR A 112 8.28 7.07 -9.15
C TYR A 112 9.28 7.61 -10.16
N ASN A 113 10.43 8.13 -9.70
CA ASN A 113 11.49 8.65 -10.56
C ASN A 113 12.22 7.57 -11.37
N ASN A 114 12.02 6.28 -11.05
CA ASN A 114 12.61 5.13 -11.73
C ASN A 114 11.65 4.45 -12.73
N ILE A 115 10.46 5.00 -12.96
CA ILE A 115 9.45 4.46 -13.90
C ILE A 115 9.70 4.97 -15.32
#